data_AF-A0AAD6XR01-F1
#
_entry.id   AF-A0AAD6XR01-F1
#
_cell.length_a   1.000
_cell.length_b   1.000
_cell.length_c   1.000
_cell.angle_alpha   90.00
_cell.angle_beta   90.00
_cell.angle_gamma   90.00
#
_symmetry.space_group_name_H-M   'P 1'
#
loop_
_entity.id
_entity.type
_entity.pdbx_description
1 polymer ?
#
loop_
_entity_poly.entity_id
_entity_poly.type
_entity_poly.pdbx_seq_one_letter_code
_entity_poly.pdbx_strand_id
1 'polypeptide(L)'
;MNVSQVTSVWTAGQISPFEFSPDAKDESRPIAFGETLLRLLGSLTEPIVSSAVHARCVEMTSRDEAFEMLDEFPPAAVNVWISVTAFLHFVCQSTANPEAKAKRIAGVFAPVLLQDTANAVSPVGRRNFLLYFIS
;
A
#
# COMPACT_ATOMS: atom_id res chain seq x y z
N MET A 1 32.90 23.02 24.47
CA MET A 1 31.55 23.47 24.05
C MET A 1 30.57 22.37 24.43
N ASN A 2 29.64 22.68 25.33
CA ASN A 2 28.81 21.71 26.04
C ASN A 2 27.45 21.58 25.34
N VAL A 3 26.97 20.36 25.11
CA VAL A 3 25.79 20.01 24.28
C VAL A 3 24.46 20.30 24.99
N SER A 4 24.47 21.06 26.09
CA SER A 4 23.33 21.18 27.01
C SER A 4 22.43 22.41 26.78
N GLN A 5 22.49 23.07 25.63
CA GLN A 5 21.77 24.33 25.39
C GLN A 5 20.73 24.29 24.26
N VAL A 6 20.42 23.13 23.65
CA VAL A 6 19.41 23.03 22.57
C VAL A 6 18.12 22.31 23.01
N THR A 7 17.82 22.31 24.30
CA THR A 7 16.55 21.75 24.82
C THR A 7 15.91 22.69 25.82
N SER A 8 15.34 23.80 25.35
CA SER A 8 14.47 24.62 26.19
C SER A 8 13.44 25.45 25.41
N VAL A 9 12.52 24.78 24.71
CA VAL A 9 11.18 25.38 24.47
C VAL A 9 10.13 24.26 24.43
N TRP A 10 9.82 23.66 25.58
CA TRP A 10 8.60 22.86 25.75
C TRP A 10 7.92 23.34 27.02
N THR A 11 6.96 24.24 26.85
CA THR A 11 6.02 24.65 27.88
C THR A 11 5.16 23.46 28.28
N ALA A 12 5.13 23.14 29.57
CA ALA A 12 4.22 22.16 30.15
C ALA A 12 2.76 22.52 29.78
N GLY A 13 2.14 21.71 28.93
CA GLY A 13 0.78 21.92 28.44
C GLY A 13 0.59 21.75 26.92
N GLN A 14 1.66 21.68 26.12
CA GLN A 14 1.55 21.25 24.73
C GLN A 14 1.59 19.72 24.65
N ILE A 15 0.41 19.12 24.43
CA ILE A 15 0.30 17.77 23.88
C ILE A 15 1.20 17.74 22.64
N SER A 16 2.17 16.82 22.62
CA SER A 16 3.00 16.62 21.44
C SER A 16 2.07 16.41 20.24
N PRO A 17 2.32 17.02 19.06
CA PRO A 17 1.54 16.70 17.86
C PRO A 17 1.62 15.21 17.47
N PHE A 18 2.50 14.44 18.13
CA PHE A 18 2.71 13.02 17.96
C PHE A 18 2.43 12.20 19.24
N GLU A 19 1.69 12.73 20.23
CA GLU A 19 1.34 11.95 21.42
C GLU A 19 0.31 10.86 21.07
N PHE A 20 0.81 9.62 21.00
CA PHE A 20 -0.01 8.44 20.78
C PHE A 20 -0.72 8.07 22.09
N SER A 21 -2.01 8.39 22.19
CA SER A 21 -2.89 7.74 23.16
C SER A 21 -3.36 6.40 22.58
N PRO A 22 -2.92 5.25 23.12
CA PRO A 22 -3.32 3.92 22.63
C PRO A 22 -4.83 3.65 22.85
N ASP A 23 -5.47 4.40 23.76
CA ASP A 23 -6.88 4.24 24.11
C ASP A 23 -7.83 5.13 23.31
N ALA A 24 -7.29 6.08 22.53
CA ALA A 24 -8.09 6.97 21.70
C ALA A 24 -8.65 6.24 20.48
N LYS A 25 -9.95 5.91 20.51
CA LYS A 25 -10.72 5.35 19.39
C LYS A 25 -11.01 6.42 18.34
N ASP A 26 -9.96 6.91 17.69
CA ASP A 26 -10.05 7.93 16.65
C ASP A 26 -9.94 7.27 15.27
N GLU A 27 -11.08 7.04 14.62
CA GLU A 27 -11.14 6.44 13.27
C GLU A 27 -10.50 7.33 12.20
N SER A 28 -10.33 8.64 12.45
CA SER A 28 -9.70 9.55 11.49
C SER A 28 -8.21 9.24 11.28
N ARG A 29 -7.55 8.64 12.27
CA ARG A 29 -6.12 8.29 12.22
C ARG A 29 -5.82 7.18 11.21
N PRO A 30 -6.39 5.97 11.30
CA PRO A 30 -6.13 4.92 10.31
C PRO A 30 -6.57 5.35 8.91
N ILE A 31 -7.61 6.18 8.79
CA ILE A 31 -8.01 6.79 7.51
C ILE A 31 -6.89 7.68 6.97
N ALA A 32 -6.34 8.60 7.78
CA ALA A 32 -5.25 9.49 7.37
C ALA A 32 -3.99 8.71 6.96
N PHE A 33 -3.63 7.64 7.67
CA PHE A 33 -2.50 6.77 7.29
C PHE A 33 -2.77 6.03 5.97
N GLY A 34 -3.97 5.46 5.80
CA GLY A 34 -4.38 4.79 4.57
C GLY A 34 -4.37 5.73 3.37
N GLU A 35 -4.92 6.94 3.54
CA GLU A 35 -4.92 7.97 2.50
C GLU A 35 -3.51 8.46 2.16
N THR A 36 -2.67 8.66 3.17
CA THR A 36 -1.26 9.06 2.97
C THR A 36 -0.51 7.98 2.20
N LEU A 37 -0.71 6.69 2.53
CA LEU A 37 -0.10 5.59 1.81
C LEU A 37 -0.55 5.55 0.34
N LEU A 38 -1.84 5.73 0.06
CA LEU A 38 -2.36 5.79 -1.30
C LEU A 38 -1.76 6.97 -2.08
N ARG A 39 -1.69 8.15 -1.47
CA ARG A 39 -1.09 9.34 -2.09
C ARG A 39 0.40 9.17 -2.34
N LEU A 40 1.14 8.58 -1.38
CA LEU A 40 2.56 8.29 -1.52
C LEU A 40 2.80 7.37 -2.73
N LEU A 41 2.12 6.23 -2.78
CA LEU A 41 2.26 5.28 -3.89
C LEU A 41 1.79 5.87 -5.23
N GLY A 42 0.76 6.72 -5.21
CA GLY A 42 0.25 7.40 -6.40
C GLY A 42 1.15 8.55 -6.90
N SER A 43 2.00 9.09 -6.04
CA SER A 43 2.92 10.20 -6.37
C SER A 43 4.25 9.75 -6.96
N LEU A 44 4.51 8.45 -7.03
CA LEU A 44 5.75 7.91 -7.57
C LEU A 44 5.89 8.26 -9.05
N THR A 45 7.06 8.77 -9.44
CA THR A 45 7.38 9.07 -10.84
C THR A 45 7.33 7.81 -11.71
N GLU A 46 7.73 6.68 -11.14
CA GLU A 46 7.60 5.36 -11.74
C GLU A 46 6.68 4.50 -10.85
N PRO A 47 5.58 3.96 -11.38
CA PRO A 47 4.69 3.09 -10.60
C PRO A 47 5.42 1.81 -10.18
N ILE A 48 4.99 1.23 -9.05
CA ILE A 48 5.58 -0.01 -8.53
C ILE A 48 5.54 -1.13 -9.57
N VAL A 49 4.42 -1.27 -10.28
CA VAL A 49 4.33 -2.14 -11.43
C VAL A 49 4.49 -1.31 -12.69
N SER A 50 5.60 -1.51 -13.41
CA SER A 50 5.85 -0.84 -14.68
C SER A 50 4.74 -1.16 -15.70
N SER A 51 4.35 -0.16 -16.49
CA SER A 51 3.33 -0.33 -17.53
C SER A 51 3.70 -1.34 -18.60
N ALA A 52 5.00 -1.60 -18.80
CA ALA A 52 5.50 -2.58 -19.75
C ALA A 52 5.00 -4.00 -19.46
N VAL A 53 4.69 -4.31 -18.20
CA VAL A 53 4.27 -5.66 -17.78
C VAL A 53 2.79 -5.76 -17.42
N HIS A 54 2.02 -4.67 -17.49
CA HIS A 54 0.60 -4.67 -17.09
C HIS A 54 -0.25 -5.66 -17.88
N ALA A 55 -0.02 -5.81 -19.18
CA ALA A 55 -0.73 -6.77 -20.01
C ALA A 55 -0.53 -8.20 -19.49
N ARG A 56 0.72 -8.58 -19.17
CA ARG A 56 1.03 -9.89 -18.59
C ARG A 56 0.41 -10.05 -17.21
N CYS A 57 0.48 -9.04 -16.35
CA CYS A 57 -0.13 -9.10 -15.01
C CYS A 57 -1.63 -9.43 -15.05
N VAL A 58 -2.37 -8.92 -16.04
CA VAL A 58 -3.82 -9.20 -16.15
C VAL A 58 -4.16 -10.52 -16.82
N GLU A 59 -3.20 -11.14 -17.50
CA GLU A 59 -3.34 -12.45 -18.15
C GLU A 59 -3.05 -13.61 -17.19
N MET A 60 -2.49 -13.33 -16.01
CA MET A 60 -2.20 -14.35 -14.99
C MET A 60 -3.46 -15.10 -14.61
N THR A 61 -3.36 -16.43 -14.54
CA THR A 61 -4.47 -17.32 -14.20
C THR A 61 -4.33 -17.94 -12.82
N SER A 62 -3.12 -17.99 -12.28
CA SER A 62 -2.82 -18.59 -10.98
C SER A 62 -1.98 -17.70 -10.07
N ARG A 63 -1.96 -18.06 -8.78
CA ARG A 63 -1.14 -17.40 -7.77
C ARG A 63 0.35 -17.62 -8.05
N ASP A 64 0.74 -18.82 -8.46
CA ASP A 64 2.14 -19.16 -8.71
C ASP A 64 2.70 -18.35 -9.88
N GLU A 65 1.96 -18.26 -10.99
CA GLU A 65 2.30 -17.40 -12.13
C GLU A 65 2.46 -15.92 -11.70
N ALA A 66 1.57 -15.44 -10.81
CA ALA A 66 1.67 -14.07 -10.30
C ALA A 66 2.94 -13.85 -9.43
N PHE A 67 3.39 -14.85 -8.69
CA PHE A 67 4.65 -14.78 -7.94
C PHE A 67 5.88 -14.82 -8.87
N GLU A 68 5.88 -15.66 -9.90
CA GLU A 68 6.94 -15.70 -10.93
C GLU A 68 7.06 -14.35 -11.66
N MET A 69 5.94 -13.66 -11.88
CA MET A 69 5.91 -12.33 -12.48
C MET A 69 6.73 -11.28 -11.69
N LEU A 70 7.00 -11.50 -10.40
CA LEU A 70 7.83 -10.60 -9.60
C LEU A 70 9.30 -10.60 -10.03
N ASP A 71 9.79 -11.65 -10.69
CA ASP A 71 11.18 -11.73 -11.19
C ASP A 71 11.47 -10.70 -12.29
N GLU A 72 10.42 -10.17 -12.93
CA GLU A 72 10.50 -9.15 -13.98
C GLU A 72 10.52 -7.73 -13.40
N PHE A 73 10.31 -7.58 -12.09
CA PHE A 73 10.23 -6.28 -11.44
C PHE A 73 11.64 -5.85 -10.99
N PRO A 74 11.94 -4.54 -10.96
CA PRO A 74 13.14 -4.05 -10.30
C PRO A 74 13.19 -4.51 -8.83
N PRO A 75 14.36 -4.88 -8.28
CA PRO A 75 14.44 -5.39 -6.90
C PRO A 75 13.84 -4.47 -5.83
N ALA A 76 13.95 -3.15 -6.02
CA ALA A 76 13.32 -2.17 -5.14
C ALA A 76 11.79 -2.23 -5.21
N ALA A 77 11.21 -2.38 -6.40
CA ALA A 77 9.77 -2.53 -6.59
C ALA A 77 9.26 -3.84 -5.99
N VAL A 78 10.01 -4.94 -6.09
CA VAL A 78 9.69 -6.22 -5.42
C VAL A 78 9.58 -6.03 -3.91
N ASN A 79 10.56 -5.35 -3.29
CA ASN A 79 10.54 -5.09 -1.85
C ASN A 79 9.33 -4.28 -1.42
N VAL A 80 8.98 -3.23 -2.16
CA VAL A 80 7.77 -2.44 -1.89
C VAL A 80 6.51 -3.28 -2.12
N TRP A 81 6.45 -4.04 -3.20
CA TRP A 81 5.31 -4.92 -3.51
C TRP A 81 5.05 -5.92 -2.40
N ILE A 82 6.07 -6.67 -1.98
CA ILE A 82 5.96 -7.66 -0.89
C ILE A 82 5.53 -6.98 0.40
N SER A 83 6.14 -5.84 0.76
CA SER A 83 5.83 -5.12 2.00
C SER A 83 4.38 -4.62 2.02
N VAL A 84 3.94 -3.98 0.94
CA VAL A 84 2.58 -3.46 0.83
C VAL A 84 1.57 -4.59 0.78
N THR A 85 1.78 -5.62 -0.05
CA THR A 85 0.83 -6.73 -0.17
C THR A 85 0.75 -7.57 1.11
N ALA A 86 1.85 -7.79 1.83
CA ALA A 86 1.82 -8.42 3.14
C ALA A 86 1.03 -7.61 4.17
N PHE A 87 1.23 -6.29 4.20
CA PHE A 87 0.42 -5.39 5.04
C PHE A 87 -1.06 -5.44 4.68
N LEU A 88 -1.40 -5.36 3.39
CA LEU A 88 -2.79 -5.43 2.93
C LEU A 88 -3.43 -6.78 3.24
N HIS A 89 -2.68 -7.88 3.07
CA HIS A 89 -3.13 -9.22 3.45
C HIS A 89 -3.45 -9.30 4.94
N PHE A 90 -2.56 -8.80 5.80
CA PHE A 90 -2.80 -8.71 7.24
C PHE A 90 -4.08 -7.91 7.56
N VAL A 91 -4.26 -6.75 6.92
CA VAL A 91 -5.49 -5.95 7.05
C VAL A 91 -6.72 -6.74 6.58
N CYS A 92 -6.63 -7.53 5.51
CA CYS A 92 -7.74 -8.38 5.04
C CYS A 92 -8.10 -9.47 6.07
N GLN A 93 -7.12 -10.10 6.73
CA GLN A 93 -7.35 -11.17 7.70
C GLN A 93 -8.01 -10.70 9.02
N SER A 94 -7.98 -9.39 9.32
CA SER A 94 -8.55 -8.82 10.55
C SER A 94 -10.09 -8.72 10.60
N THR A 95 -10.83 -9.37 9.71
CA THR A 95 -12.30 -9.28 9.66
C THR A 95 -12.96 -10.65 9.52
N ALA A 96 -14.26 -10.74 9.82
CA ALA A 96 -15.03 -11.97 9.68
C ALA A 96 -15.22 -12.43 8.21
N ASN A 97 -15.05 -11.54 7.23
CA ASN A 97 -15.10 -11.88 5.80
C ASN A 97 -13.87 -11.33 5.06
N PRO A 98 -12.72 -12.04 5.13
CA PRO A 98 -11.47 -11.60 4.51
C PRO A 98 -11.57 -11.41 3.00
N GLU A 99 -12.28 -12.30 2.30
CA GLU A 99 -12.42 -12.26 0.84
C GLU A 99 -13.16 -10.99 0.36
N ALA A 100 -14.27 -10.64 1.01
CA ALA A 100 -15.01 -9.42 0.68
C ALA A 100 -14.18 -8.17 0.97
N LYS A 101 -13.37 -8.17 2.03
CA LYS A 101 -12.46 -7.06 2.37
C LYS A 101 -11.31 -6.95 1.37
N ALA A 102 -10.72 -8.07 0.96
CA ALA A 102 -9.69 -8.13 -0.09
C ALA A 102 -10.20 -7.55 -1.40
N LYS A 103 -11.40 -7.91 -1.85
CA LYS A 103 -12.02 -7.33 -3.06
C LYS A 103 -12.17 -5.81 -2.98
N ARG A 104 -12.59 -5.28 -1.82
CA ARG A 104 -12.70 -3.83 -1.60
C ARG A 104 -11.33 -3.14 -1.61
N ILE A 105 -10.36 -3.69 -0.89
CA ILE A 105 -8.99 -3.14 -0.82
C ILE A 105 -8.33 -3.19 -2.19
N ALA A 106 -8.46 -4.29 -2.93
CA ALA A 106 -7.96 -4.41 -4.29
C ALA A 106 -8.57 -3.35 -5.21
N GLY A 107 -9.86 -3.04 -5.02
CA GLY A 107 -10.55 -1.97 -5.75
C GLY A 107 -9.95 -0.58 -5.56
N VAL A 108 -9.30 -0.33 -4.41
CA VAL A 108 -8.70 0.96 -4.04
C VAL A 108 -7.20 1.01 -4.37
N PHE A 109 -6.46 -0.07 -4.09
CA PHE A 109 -5.00 -0.10 -4.25
C PHE A 109 -4.54 -0.47 -5.66
N ALA A 110 -5.28 -1.31 -6.40
CA ALA A 110 -4.85 -1.72 -7.74
C ALA A 110 -4.63 -0.55 -8.71
N PRO A 111 -5.48 0.50 -8.76
CA PRO A 111 -5.24 1.66 -9.63
C PRO A 111 -4.00 2.48 -9.28
N VAL A 112 -3.53 2.39 -8.04
CA VAL A 112 -2.36 3.13 -7.56
C VAL A 112 -1.06 2.33 -7.76
N LEU A 113 -1.13 1.01 -7.56
CA LEU A 113 -0.01 0.10 -7.75
C LEU A 113 0.24 -0.23 -9.24
N LEU A 114 -0.83 -0.31 -10.03
CA LEU A 114 -0.85 -0.54 -11.47
C LEU A 114 -1.46 0.68 -12.17
N GLN A 115 -0.76 1.82 -12.05
CA GLN A 115 -1.23 3.12 -12.57
C GLN A 115 -1.59 3.04 -14.05
N ASP A 116 -2.74 3.61 -14.41
CA ASP A 116 -3.19 3.58 -15.80
C ASP A 116 -2.21 4.31 -16.69
N THR A 117 -1.79 3.65 -17.77
CA THR A 117 -1.00 4.28 -18.82
C THR A 117 -1.80 4.29 -20.11
N ALA A 118 -1.29 4.93 -21.16
CA ALA A 118 -2.01 5.09 -22.43
C ALA A 118 -2.49 3.76 -23.06
N ASN A 119 -1.93 2.63 -22.64
CA ASN A 119 -2.38 1.29 -23.01
C ASN A 119 -3.47 0.84 -22.04
N ALA A 120 -4.74 0.93 -22.49
CA ALA A 120 -5.90 0.59 -21.66
C ALA A 120 -5.89 -0.90 -21.28
N VAL A 121 -5.44 -1.20 -20.06
CA VAL A 121 -5.49 -2.53 -19.47
C VAL A 121 -6.73 -2.66 -18.58
N SER A 122 -7.40 -3.82 -18.65
CA SER A 122 -8.64 -4.10 -17.92
C SER A 122 -8.54 -3.74 -16.42
N PRO A 123 -9.38 -2.82 -15.91
CA PRO A 123 -9.41 -2.50 -14.48
C PRO A 123 -9.74 -3.70 -13.60
N VAL A 124 -10.55 -4.64 -14.12
CA VAL A 124 -10.89 -5.89 -13.44
C VAL A 124 -9.67 -6.81 -13.38
N GLY A 125 -8.91 -6.92 -14.47
CA GLY A 125 -7.68 -7.70 -14.51
C GLY A 125 -6.65 -7.22 -13.48
N ARG A 126 -6.45 -5.90 -13.37
CA ARG A 126 -5.53 -5.30 -12.38
C ARG A 126 -5.93 -5.62 -10.94
N ARG A 127 -7.23 -5.61 -10.65
CA ARG A 127 -7.76 -6.01 -9.34
C ARG A 127 -7.53 -7.49 -9.07
N ASN A 128 -7.81 -8.34 -10.06
CA ASN A 128 -7.60 -9.78 -9.95
C ASN A 128 -6.13 -10.13 -9.71
N PHE A 129 -5.21 -9.45 -10.39
CA PHE A 129 -3.79 -9.61 -10.18
C PHE A 129 -3.40 -9.34 -8.71
N LEU A 130 -3.84 -8.22 -8.14
CA LEU A 130 -3.56 -7.90 -6.74
C LEU A 130 -4.20 -8.91 -5.76
N LEU A 131 -5.35 -9.48 -6.11
CA LEU A 131 -6.02 -10.50 -5.29
C LEU A 131 -5.21 -11.80 -5.14
N TYR A 132 -4.31 -12.13 -6.08
CA TYR A 132 -3.41 -13.28 -5.90
C TYR A 132 -2.52 -13.17 -4.65
N PHE A 133 -2.24 -11.93 -4.20
CA PHE A 133 -1.34 -11.65 -3.08
C PHE A 133 -2.06 -11.35 -1.77
N ILE A 134 -3.22 -10.70 -1.82
CA ILE A 134 -3.88 -10.18 -0.60
C ILE A 134 -5.07 -11.01 -0.12
N SER A 135 -5.61 -11.90 -0.97
CA SER A 135 -6.76 -12.75 -0.64
C SER A 135 -6.39 -14.13 -0.10
#